data_AF-A0A1X1ZQP3-F1
#
_entry.id   AF-A0A1X1ZQP3-F1
#
_cell.length_a   1.000
_cell.length_b   1.000
_cell.length_c   1.000
_cell.angle_alpha   90.00
_cell.angle_beta   90.00
_cell.angle_gamma   90.00
#
_symmetry.space_group_name_H-M   'P 1'
#
loop_
_entity.id
_entity.type
_entity.pdbx_description
1 polymer ?
#
loop_
_entity_poly.entity_id
_entity_poly.type
_entity_poly.pdbx_seq_one_letter_code
_entity_poly.pdbx_strand_id
1 'polypeptide(L)' 'MSDLDDTHRRITAAGFPPDQDPFEIGGVRMFFVKDPDGTAVEFIELPDGARSTYEMHRGVPLLMGPVR' A
#
# COMPACT_ATOMS: atom_id res chain seq x y z
N MET A 1 7.68 -12.58 8.94
CA MET A 1 7.49 -11.19 9.34
C MET A 1 7.86 -10.38 8.12
N SER A 2 6.84 -9.88 7.39
CA SER A 2 7.09 -9.11 6.16
C SER A 2 7.49 -7.68 6.52
N ASP A 3 7.97 -6.92 5.53
CA ASP A 3 8.33 -5.51 5.72
C ASP A 3 7.10 -4.71 6.17
N LEU A 4 5.94 -5.00 5.57
CA LEU A 4 4.67 -4.35 5.93
C LEU A 4 4.23 -4.61 7.37
N ASP A 5 4.44 -5.82 7.90
CA ASP A 5 4.11 -6.13 9.30
C ASP A 5 4.99 -5.33 10.28
N ASP A 6 6.28 -5.20 9.96
CA ASP A 6 7.20 -4.43 10.80
C ASP A 6 6.88 -2.93 10.74
N THR A 7 6.54 -2.43 9.55
CA THR A 7 6.10 -1.05 9.35
C THR A 7 4.81 -0.76 10.10
N HIS A 8 3.81 -1.64 10.01
CA HIS A 8 2.55 -1.54 10.77
C HIS A 8 2.79 -1.43 12.28
N ARG A 9 3.67 -2.30 12.81
CA ARG A 9 4.06 -2.29 14.23
C ARG A 9 4.76 -0.99 14.63
N ARG A 10 5.71 -0.51 13.81
CA ARG A 10 6.47 0.72 14.09
C ARG A 10 5.58 1.95 14.09
N ILE A 11 4.67 2.05 13.12
CA ILE A 11 3.72 3.14 13.00
C ILE A 11 2.76 3.18 14.19
N THR A 12 2.22 2.03 14.57
CA THR A 12 1.38 1.90 15.77
C THR A 12 2.14 2.34 17.03
N ALA A 13 3.38 1.89 17.19
CA ALA A 13 4.24 2.27 18.31
C ALA A 13 4.60 3.77 18.32
N ALA A 14 4.58 4.44 17.16
CA ALA A 14 4.82 5.87 17.03
C ALA A 14 3.57 6.73 17.33
N GLY A 15 2.42 6.12 17.65
CA GLY A 15 1.19 6.84 18.01
C GLY A 15 0.28 7.19 16.82
N PHE A 16 0.51 6.58 15.66
CA PHE A 16 -0.32 6.75 14.47
C PHE A 16 -1.04 5.43 14.15
N PRO A 17 -2.04 5.00 14.95
CA PRO A 17 -2.67 3.70 14.76
C PRO A 17 -3.35 3.63 13.38
N PRO A 18 -3.12 2.57 12.61
CA PRO A 18 -3.88 2.28 11.40
C PRO A 18 -5.36 2.11 11.70
N ASP A 19 -6.22 2.49 10.74
CA ASP A 19 -7.67 2.32 10.88
C ASP A 19 -8.09 0.83 10.88
N GLN A 20 -7.22 -0.05 10.38
CA GLN A 20 -7.43 -1.48 10.21
C GLN A 20 -6.11 -2.25 10.07
N ASP A 21 -6.13 -3.55 10.38
CA ASP A 21 -4.99 -4.45 10.15
C ASP A 21 -4.65 -4.56 8.65
N PRO A 22 -3.40 -4.94 8.29
CA PRO A 22 -3.03 -5.12 6.90
C PRO A 22 -3.84 -6.20 6.19
N PHE A 23 -4.31 -5.90 4.99
CA PHE A 23 -5.14 -6.78 4.16
C PHE A 23 -4.59 -6.86 2.74
N GLU A 24 -5.09 -7.79 1.92
CA GLU A 24 -4.59 -8.04 0.56
C GLU A 24 -5.69 -7.83 -0.49
N ILE A 25 -5.35 -7.16 -1.59
CA ILE A 25 -6.18 -7.05 -2.80
C ILE A 25 -5.28 -7.30 -4.02
N GLY A 26 -5.61 -8.30 -4.83
CA GLY A 26 -4.92 -8.54 -6.11
C GLY A 26 -3.41 -8.79 -5.97
N GLY A 27 -2.98 -9.40 -4.88
CA GLY A 27 -1.56 -9.66 -4.58
C GLY A 27 -0.78 -8.48 -4.01
N VAL A 28 -1.43 -7.31 -3.83
CA VAL A 28 -0.85 -6.18 -3.09
C VAL A 28 -1.38 -6.22 -1.66
N ARG A 29 -0.46 -6.21 -0.69
CA ARG A 29 -0.82 -6.13 0.72
C ARG A 29 -0.69 -4.69 1.21
N MET A 30 -1.65 -4.19 1.98
CA MET A 30 -1.70 -2.76 2.33
C MET A 30 -2.40 -2.46 3.66
N PHE A 31 -2.18 -1.26 4.18
CA PHE A 31 -2.99 -0.64 5.25
C PHE A 31 -2.97 0.90 5.15
N PHE A 32 -3.85 1.55 5.88
CA PHE A 32 -4.01 3.01 5.89
C PHE A 32 -3.79 3.60 7.27
N VAL A 33 -3.20 4.79 7.29
CA VAL A 33 -2.97 5.61 8.49
C VAL A 33 -3.44 7.02 8.20
N LYS A 34 -3.97 7.72 9.21
CA LYS A 34 -4.23 9.15 9.11
C LYS A 34 -3.01 9.94 9.53
N ASP A 35 -2.59 10.89 8.70
CA ASP A 35 -1.63 11.90 9.12
C ASP A 35 -2.29 12.88 10.12
N PRO A 36 -1.51 13.79 10.77
CA PRO A 36 -2.06 14.75 11.73
C PRO A 36 -3.18 15.66 11.18
N ASP A 37 -3.22 15.86 9.87
CA ASP A 37 -4.24 16.66 9.19
C ASP A 37 -5.48 15.83 8.79
N GLY A 38 -5.45 14.51 9.04
CA GLY A 38 -6.51 13.57 8.70
C GLY A 38 -6.43 13.02 7.28
N THR A 39 -5.36 13.30 6.54
CA THR A 39 -5.14 12.74 5.19
C THR A 39 -4.80 11.26 5.31
N ALA A 40 -5.39 10.44 4.44
CA ALA A 40 -5.07 9.02 4.37
C ALA A 40 -3.71 8.81 3.69
N VAL A 41 -2.81 8.14 4.39
CA VAL A 41 -1.53 7.67 3.88
C VAL A 41 -1.61 6.15 3.74
N GLU A 42 -1.30 5.66 2.53
CA GLU A 42 -1.32 4.24 2.20
C GLU A 42 0.09 3.66 2.28
N PHE A 43 0.23 2.51 2.95
CA PHE A 43 1.43 1.70 2.95
C PHE A 43 1.13 0.40 2.19
N ILE A 44 1.96 0.08 1.20
CA ILE A 44 1.78 -1.10 0.35
C ILE A 44 3.05 -1.94 0.29
N GLU A 45 2.88 -3.26 0.24
CA GLU A 45 3.89 -4.25 -0.12
C GLU A 45 3.44 -4.89 -1.43
N LEU A 46 4.26 -4.70 -2.46
CA LEU A 46 4.01 -5.23 -3.80
C LEU A 46 4.56 -6.66 -3.90
N PRO A 47 3.94 -7.53 -4.71
CA PRO A 47 4.40 -8.91 -4.87
C PRO A 47 5.76 -8.96 -5.57
N ASP A 48 6.48 -10.07 -5.35
CA ASP A 48 7.75 -10.42 -6.01
C ASP A 48 8.86 -9.37 -5.92
N GLY A 49 8.80 -8.49 -4.91
CA GLY A 49 9.77 -7.41 -4.72
C GLY A 49 9.69 -6.32 -5.80
N ALA A 50 8.57 -6.23 -6.52
CA ALA A 50 8.28 -5.11 -7.39
C ALA A 50 8.35 -3.81 -6.59
N ARG A 51 8.92 -2.77 -7.19
CA ARG A 51 9.13 -1.47 -6.53
C ARG A 51 8.09 -0.43 -6.95
N SER A 52 7.25 -0.77 -7.92
CA SER A 52 6.17 0.07 -8.40
C SER A 52 5.03 -0.78 -8.97
N THR A 53 3.80 -0.28 -8.87
CA THR A 53 2.65 -0.82 -9.60
C THR A 53 2.90 -0.86 -11.11
N TYR A 54 3.75 0.02 -11.65
CA TYR A 54 4.22 -0.06 -13.04
C TYR A 54 4.93 -1.39 -13.34
N GLU A 55 5.75 -1.87 -12.40
CA GLU A 55 6.49 -3.12 -12.57
C GLU A 55 5.58 -4.35 -12.44
N MET A 56 4.51 -4.27 -11.64
CA MET A 56 3.46 -5.30 -11.60
C MET A 56 2.71 -5.44 -12.92
N HIS A 57 2.51 -4.32 -13.63
CA HIS A 57 1.74 -4.27 -14.88
C HIS A 57 2.65 -4.28 -16.12
N ARG A 58 3.92 -4.66 -16.00
CA ARG A 58 4.85 -4.69 -17.14
C ARG A 58 4.33 -5.66 -18.20
N GLY A 59 3.77 -5.12 -19.29
CA GLY A 59 3.09 -5.89 -20.35
C GLY A 59 1.57 -5.65 -20.47
N VAL A 60 0.96 -4.92 -19.53
CA VAL A 60 -0.42 -4.43 -19.62
C VAL A 60 -0.39 -3.00 -20.18
N PRO A 61 -1.13 -2.68 -21.26
CA PRO A 61 -1.21 -1.32 -21.76
C PRO A 61 -1.80 -0.42 -20.67
N LEU A 62 -1.04 0.58 -20.22
CA LEU A 62 -1.60 1.65 -19.42
C LEU A 62 -2.58 2.44 -20.30
N LEU A 63 -3.88 2.20 -20.12
CA LEU A 63 -4.93 3.01 -20.73
C LEU A 63 -4.97 4.36 -20.02
N MET A 64 -4.14 5.29 -20.49
CA MET A 64 -4.24 6.70 -20.14
C MET A 64 -5.16 7.41 -21.12
N GLY A 65 -6.43 7.57 -20.76
CA GLY A 65 -7.40 8.37 -21.49
C GLY A 65 -8.84 7.89 -21.30
N PRO A 66 -9.85 8.78 -21.43
CA PRO A 66 -11.25 8.37 -21.27
C PRO A 66 -11.64 7.39 -22.37
N VAL A 67 -12.35 6.34 -21.98
CA VAL A 67 -13.03 5.40 -22.89
C VAL A 67 -14.09 6.21 -23.63
N ARG A 68 -13.92 6.38 -24.94
CA ARG A 68 -14.98 6.86 -25.84
C ARG A 68 -15.75 5.68 -26.40
#